data_AF-A0A2S5A2B2-F1
#
_entry.id   AF-A0A2S5A2B2-F1
#
_cell.length_a   1.000
_cell.length_b   1.000
_cell.length_c   1.000
_cell.angle_alpha   90.00
_cell.angle_beta   90.00
_cell.angle_gamma   90.00
#
_symmetry.space_group_name_H-M   'P 1'
#
loop_
_entity.id
_entity.type
_entity.pdbx_description
1 polymer ?
#
loop_
_entity_poly.entity_id
_entity_poly.type
_entity_poly.pdbx_seq_one_letter_code
_entity_poly.pdbx_strand_id
1 'polypeptide(L)'
;MYQTFTNKLTKLFLLVLSVFALVSCEPASEYAEDASESGGFYATDINGTWKETKTGLVIRISGVTSSTSGTGVLTNAGTAFPSAAVGGTPLTVIEHQSGGYWDAYNNTYYTNGTWGQTKVVGLAMNDAKTEFRIGTAVYKKQ
;
A
#
# COMPACT_ATOMS: atom_id res chain seq x y z
N MET A 1 44.99 10.58 -41.67
CA MET A 1 44.91 11.04 -40.28
C MET A 1 43.55 11.71 -40.12
N TYR A 2 42.73 11.17 -39.22
CA TYR A 2 41.31 11.50 -38.99
C TYR A 2 41.10 12.97 -38.61
N GLN A 3 40.02 13.59 -39.11
CA GLN A 3 38.89 13.99 -38.27
C GLN A 3 37.77 14.59 -39.14
N THR A 4 36.65 13.87 -39.20
CA THR A 4 35.39 14.37 -39.75
C THR A 4 34.55 14.86 -38.58
N PHE A 5 34.29 16.17 -38.55
CA PHE A 5 33.29 16.79 -37.71
C PHE A 5 31.90 16.25 -38.08
N THR A 6 31.14 15.73 -37.13
CA THR A 6 29.69 15.60 -37.29
C THR A 6 29.01 15.75 -35.93
N ASN A 7 28.51 16.96 -35.71
CA ASN A 7 27.57 17.30 -34.67
C ASN A 7 26.34 16.39 -34.76
N LYS A 8 26.11 15.57 -33.74
CA LYS A 8 24.78 15.06 -33.41
C LYS A 8 24.45 15.44 -31.98
N LEU A 9 24.06 16.71 -31.88
CA LEU A 9 23.06 17.18 -30.94
C LEU A 9 21.88 16.19 -30.90
N THR A 10 21.16 16.18 -29.77
CA THR A 10 19.84 15.57 -29.58
C THR A 10 19.85 14.11 -29.13
N LYS A 11 20.15 13.87 -27.85
CA LYS A 11 19.32 13.01 -26.97
C LYS A 11 19.41 13.55 -25.55
N LEU A 12 18.82 14.73 -25.34
CA LEU A 12 18.41 15.20 -24.03
C LEU A 12 17.30 14.23 -23.58
N PHE A 13 17.69 13.20 -22.84
CA PHE A 13 16.74 12.27 -22.23
C PHE A 13 16.01 13.06 -21.15
N LEU A 14 14.81 13.53 -21.48
CA LEU A 14 13.84 14.07 -20.54
C LEU A 14 13.58 12.99 -19.49
N LEU A 15 14.28 13.09 -18.37
CA LEU A 15 13.88 12.45 -17.12
C LEU A 15 12.59 13.15 -16.69
N VAL A 16 11.46 12.63 -17.16
CA VAL A 16 10.14 13.00 -16.65
C VAL A 16 10.11 12.52 -15.21
N LEU A 17 10.45 13.45 -14.31
CA LEU A 17 10.21 13.34 -12.90
C LEU A 17 8.69 13.34 -12.71
N SER A 18 8.08 12.16 -12.76
CA SER A 18 6.70 11.95 -12.34
C SER A 18 6.64 12.11 -10.82
N VAL A 19 6.72 13.37 -10.36
CA VAL A 19 6.27 13.74 -9.02
C VAL A 19 4.76 13.56 -9.04
N PHE A 20 4.27 12.41 -8.60
CA PHE A 20 2.90 12.33 -8.11
C PHE A 20 2.85 13.19 -6.84
N ALA A 21 2.61 14.48 -7.05
CA ALA A 21 2.19 15.42 -6.04
C ALA A 21 0.75 15.04 -5.64
N LEU A 22 0.64 14.08 -4.73
CA LEU A 22 -0.54 13.91 -3.88
C LEU A 22 -0.09 14.03 -2.43
N VAL A 23 0.44 15.21 -2.08
CA VAL A 23 0.33 15.71 -0.71
C VAL A 23 -1.11 16.22 -0.56
N SER A 24 -2.07 15.30 -0.56
CA SER A 24 -3.28 15.49 0.22
C SER A 24 -2.93 14.91 1.59
N CYS A 25 -2.55 15.79 2.50
CA CYS A 25 -2.62 15.48 3.92
C CYS A 25 -4.10 15.51 4.31
N GLU A 26 -4.90 14.59 3.75
CA GLU A 26 -6.19 14.28 4.32
C GLU A 26 -5.92 13.46 5.58
N PRO A 27 -6.60 13.74 6.69
CA PRO A 27 -6.29 13.14 7.98
C PRO A 27 -6.60 11.65 7.92
N ALA A 28 -5.58 10.85 7.59
CA ALA A 28 -5.60 9.41 7.84
C ALA A 28 -5.89 9.12 9.32
N SER A 29 -5.70 10.10 10.21
CA SER A 29 -6.02 10.06 11.62
C SER A 29 -7.52 10.06 11.94
N GLU A 30 -8.39 10.71 11.16
CA GLU A 30 -9.82 10.79 11.51
C GLU A 30 -10.47 9.41 11.41
N TYR A 31 -10.23 8.69 10.31
CA TYR A 31 -10.70 7.31 10.16
C TYR A 31 -10.03 6.35 11.16
N ALA A 32 -8.81 6.67 11.59
CA ALA A 32 -8.09 5.86 12.58
C ALA A 32 -8.71 6.01 13.97
N GLU A 33 -9.00 7.24 14.38
CA GLU A 33 -9.62 7.56 15.66
C GLU A 33 -11.01 6.94 15.77
N ASP A 34 -11.87 7.14 14.76
CA ASP A 34 -13.22 6.54 14.72
C ASP A 34 -13.19 5.01 14.80
N ALA A 35 -12.28 4.39 14.04
CA ALA A 35 -12.13 2.93 14.07
C ALA A 35 -11.56 2.44 15.41
N SER A 36 -10.71 3.21 16.08
CA SER A 36 -10.08 2.81 17.34
C SER A 36 -11.05 2.76 18.52
N GLU A 37 -12.14 3.53 18.46
CA GLU A 37 -13.15 3.65 19.53
C GLU A 37 -14.33 2.67 19.39
N SER A 38 -14.45 1.98 18.26
CA SER A 38 -15.59 1.09 17.98
C SER A 38 -15.48 -0.28 18.66
N GLY A 39 -16.59 -0.71 19.28
CA GLY A 39 -16.68 -2.01 19.96
C GLY A 39 -16.94 -3.18 19.00
N GLY A 40 -16.53 -4.38 19.37
CA GLY A 40 -16.89 -5.62 18.65
C GLY A 40 -15.94 -6.04 17.53
N PHE A 41 -14.77 -5.41 17.43
CA PHE A 41 -13.69 -5.84 16.54
C PHE A 41 -12.77 -6.86 17.21
N TYR A 42 -12.25 -7.77 16.39
CA TYR A 42 -11.20 -8.70 16.74
C TYR A 42 -9.97 -8.43 15.88
N ALA A 43 -8.77 -8.62 16.43
CA ALA A 43 -7.51 -8.50 15.70
C ALA A 43 -7.50 -9.28 14.37
N THR A 44 -8.22 -10.40 14.33
CA THR A 44 -8.30 -11.29 13.16
C THR A 44 -9.20 -10.77 12.03
N ASP A 45 -10.03 -9.74 12.27
CA ASP A 45 -11.04 -9.28 11.29
C ASP A 45 -10.42 -8.73 9.99
N ILE A 46 -9.21 -8.18 10.09
CA ILE A 46 -8.43 -7.69 8.94
C ILE A 46 -7.88 -8.82 8.05
N ASN A 47 -7.81 -10.06 8.54
CA ASN A 47 -7.39 -11.18 7.71
C ASN A 47 -8.41 -11.43 6.59
N GLY A 48 -7.92 -11.58 5.36
CA GLY A 48 -8.79 -11.74 4.21
C GLY A 48 -8.13 -11.30 2.91
N THR A 49 -8.91 -11.31 1.84
CA THR A 49 -8.51 -10.80 0.54
C THR A 49 -9.22 -9.48 0.29
N TRP A 50 -8.47 -8.47 -0.11
CA TRP A 50 -8.92 -7.09 -0.15
C TRP A 50 -8.51 -6.44 -1.46
N LYS A 51 -9.48 -5.84 -2.15
CA LYS A 51 -9.29 -5.18 -3.43
C LYS A 51 -9.37 -3.66 -3.27
N GLU A 52 -8.32 -2.95 -3.65
CA GLU A 52 -8.33 -1.49 -3.72
C GLU A 52 -9.20 -1.03 -4.90
N THR A 53 -10.12 -0.13 -4.62
CA THR A 53 -11.23 0.21 -5.53
C THR A 53 -10.81 1.00 -6.77
N LYS A 54 -9.76 1.81 -6.72
CA LYS A 54 -9.34 2.68 -7.83
C LYS A 54 -8.43 1.99 -8.83
N THR A 55 -7.45 1.24 -8.32
CA THR A 55 -6.38 0.60 -9.09
C THR A 55 -6.66 -0.87 -9.37
N GLY A 56 -7.58 -1.48 -8.63
CA GLY A 56 -7.89 -2.91 -8.74
C GLY A 56 -6.80 -3.82 -8.17
N LEU A 57 -5.80 -3.27 -7.48
CA LEU A 57 -4.81 -4.03 -6.72
C LEU A 57 -5.53 -4.94 -5.70
N VAL A 58 -5.06 -6.17 -5.56
CA VAL A 58 -5.58 -7.12 -4.57
C VAL A 58 -4.46 -7.57 -3.65
N ILE A 59 -4.70 -7.44 -2.35
CA ILE A 59 -3.80 -7.94 -1.30
C ILE A 59 -4.50 -8.99 -0.45
N ARG A 60 -3.75 -10.03 -0.06
CA ARG A 60 -4.17 -11.01 0.93
C ARG A 60 -3.46 -10.72 2.24
N ILE A 61 -4.23 -10.34 3.26
CA ILE A 61 -3.75 -10.15 4.63
C ILE A 61 -3.96 -11.46 5.40
N SER A 62 -2.91 -11.91 6.08
CA SER A 62 -2.96 -13.13 6.90
C SER A 62 -2.00 -13.08 8.08
N GLY A 63 -2.28 -13.89 9.11
CA GLY A 63 -1.42 -14.06 10.28
C GLY A 63 -1.68 -13.08 11.42
N VAL A 64 -2.59 -12.11 11.25
CA VAL A 64 -2.91 -11.15 12.32
C VAL A 64 -3.72 -11.85 13.40
N THR A 65 -3.25 -11.79 14.64
CA THR A 65 -3.97 -12.20 15.85
C THR A 65 -3.77 -11.15 16.94
N SER A 66 -4.33 -11.34 18.13
CA SER A 66 -4.13 -10.42 19.27
C SER A 66 -2.69 -10.43 19.81
N SER A 67 -1.85 -11.38 19.38
CA SER A 67 -0.47 -11.53 19.87
C SER A 67 0.55 -11.70 18.74
N THR A 68 0.14 -11.52 17.49
CA THR A 68 1.01 -11.78 16.33
C THR A 68 0.66 -10.83 15.21
N SER A 69 1.68 -10.14 14.71
CA SER A 69 1.55 -9.27 13.54
C SER A 69 1.44 -10.10 12.26
N GLY A 70 0.59 -9.67 11.35
CA GLY A 70 0.40 -10.32 10.05
C GLY A 70 1.22 -9.70 8.93
N THR A 71 0.96 -10.18 7.71
CA THR A 71 1.58 -9.69 6.47
C THR A 71 0.53 -9.61 5.38
N GLY A 72 0.65 -8.61 4.51
CA GLY A 72 -0.15 -8.43 3.30
C GLY A 72 0.66 -8.80 2.07
N VAL A 73 0.24 -9.83 1.35
CA VAL A 73 0.87 -10.29 0.10
C VAL A 73 0.08 -9.76 -1.10
N LEU A 74 0.78 -9.20 -2.09
CA LEU A 74 0.18 -8.74 -3.33
C LEU A 74 -0.21 -9.93 -4.22
N THR A 75 -1.49 -10.13 -4.47
CA THR A 75 -1.99 -11.23 -5.33
C THR A 75 -2.44 -10.74 -6.70
N ASN A 76 -2.74 -9.45 -6.86
CA ASN A 76 -2.97 -8.81 -8.14
C ASN A 76 -2.41 -7.37 -8.10
N ALA A 77 -1.54 -7.02 -9.04
CA ALA A 77 -0.91 -5.71 -9.10
C ALA A 77 -1.88 -4.57 -9.47
N GLY A 78 -2.98 -4.89 -10.16
CA GLY A 78 -3.86 -3.86 -10.72
C GLY A 78 -3.09 -2.89 -11.61
N THR A 79 -3.43 -1.60 -11.52
CA THR A 79 -2.65 -0.50 -12.13
C THR A 79 -1.66 0.15 -11.16
N ALA A 80 -1.61 -0.29 -9.90
CA ALA A 80 -0.78 0.32 -8.85
C ALA A 80 0.69 -0.13 -8.93
N PHE A 81 0.94 -1.37 -9.38
CA PHE A 81 2.27 -1.97 -9.44
C PHE A 81 2.52 -2.64 -10.80
N PRO A 82 3.80 -2.86 -11.18
CA PRO A 82 4.10 -3.76 -12.29
C PRO A 82 3.77 -5.22 -11.93
N SER A 83 3.48 -6.06 -12.93
CA SER A 83 3.14 -7.48 -12.73
C SER A 83 4.22 -8.28 -11.99
N ALA A 84 5.49 -7.89 -12.14
CA ALA A 84 6.62 -8.51 -11.44
C ALA A 84 6.58 -8.32 -9.91
N ALA A 85 5.79 -7.39 -9.40
CA ALA A 85 5.63 -7.18 -7.96
C ALA A 85 4.71 -8.22 -7.29
N VAL A 86 3.91 -8.97 -8.06
CA VAL A 86 2.99 -9.98 -7.52
C VAL A 86 3.76 -11.06 -6.76
N GLY A 87 3.24 -11.43 -5.59
CA GLY A 87 3.92 -12.29 -4.62
C GLY A 87 4.78 -11.53 -3.60
N GLY A 88 5.01 -10.23 -3.82
CA GLY A 88 5.67 -9.34 -2.86
C GLY A 88 4.78 -8.97 -1.67
N THR A 89 5.37 -8.26 -0.71
CA THR A 89 4.72 -7.89 0.56
C THR A 89 4.57 -6.37 0.67
N PRO A 90 3.54 -5.75 0.05
CA PRO A 90 3.31 -4.30 0.17
C PRO A 90 3.02 -3.85 1.60
N LEU A 91 2.54 -4.75 2.47
CA LEU A 91 2.32 -4.49 3.89
C LEU A 91 3.01 -5.56 4.73
N THR A 92 3.77 -5.15 5.74
CA THR A 92 4.43 -6.05 6.70
C THR A 92 4.18 -5.57 8.12
N VAL A 93 4.25 -6.48 9.09
CA VAL A 93 4.05 -6.18 10.52
C VAL A 93 2.70 -5.50 10.74
N ILE A 94 1.63 -6.15 10.28
CA ILE A 94 0.26 -5.65 10.47
C ILE A 94 -0.17 -5.99 11.89
N GLU A 95 -0.24 -5.00 12.77
CA GLU A 95 -0.47 -5.17 14.21
C GLU A 95 -1.76 -4.47 14.65
N HIS A 96 -2.60 -5.22 15.37
CA HIS A 96 -3.85 -4.69 15.92
C HIS A 96 -3.55 -3.75 17.08
N GLN A 97 -4.12 -2.54 17.05
CA GLN A 97 -3.93 -1.56 18.12
C GLN A 97 -5.15 -1.55 19.05
N SER A 98 -6.30 -1.15 18.50
CA SER A 98 -7.59 -1.10 19.20
C SER A 98 -8.73 -1.00 18.20
N GLY A 99 -9.95 -1.37 18.62
CA GLY A 99 -11.14 -1.32 17.77
C GLY A 99 -10.91 -1.94 16.39
N GLY A 100 -11.39 -1.28 15.35
CA GLY A 100 -11.13 -1.59 13.94
C GLY A 100 -9.86 -0.97 13.36
N TYR A 101 -8.81 -0.72 14.17
CA TYR A 101 -7.57 -0.09 13.71
C TYR A 101 -6.33 -1.01 13.83
N TRP A 102 -5.52 -1.01 12.78
CA TRP A 102 -4.22 -1.69 12.72
C TRP A 102 -3.16 -0.74 12.17
N ASP A 103 -1.91 -0.90 12.65
CA ASP A 103 -0.75 -0.29 12.02
C ASP A 103 -0.02 -1.30 11.14
N ALA A 104 0.61 -0.84 10.07
CA ALA A 104 1.47 -1.66 9.23
C ALA A 104 2.63 -0.86 8.66
N TYR A 105 3.74 -1.54 8.37
CA TYR A 105 4.77 -0.99 7.50
C TYR A 105 4.36 -1.10 6.05
N ASN A 106 4.31 0.05 5.36
CA ASN A 106 4.11 0.14 3.92
C ASN A 106 5.45 0.00 3.19
N ASN A 107 5.52 -0.95 2.28
CA ASN A 107 6.70 -1.22 1.46
C ASN A 107 6.49 -0.71 0.03
N THR A 108 7.54 -0.10 -0.52
CA THR A 108 7.57 0.36 -1.91
C THR A 108 8.33 -0.66 -2.75
N TYR A 109 7.80 -0.95 -3.93
CA TYR A 109 8.46 -1.76 -4.94
C TYR A 109 9.38 -0.87 -5.80
N TYR A 110 10.65 -1.23 -5.88
CA TYR A 110 11.65 -0.52 -6.69
C TYR A 110 11.86 -1.21 -8.04
N THR A 111 12.34 -0.45 -9.02
CA THR A 111 12.53 -0.93 -10.40
C THR A 111 13.56 -2.04 -10.55
N ASN A 112 14.46 -2.20 -9.57
CA ASN A 112 15.40 -3.32 -9.47
C ASN A 112 14.78 -4.61 -8.90
N GLY A 113 13.47 -4.63 -8.63
CA GLY A 113 12.75 -5.79 -8.13
C GLY A 113 12.73 -5.95 -6.61
N THR A 114 13.28 -4.99 -5.85
CA THR A 114 13.32 -5.08 -4.39
C THR A 114 12.16 -4.35 -3.74
N TRP A 115 11.80 -4.78 -2.53
CA TRP A 115 10.88 -4.07 -1.65
C TRP A 115 11.66 -3.35 -0.56
N GLY A 116 11.27 -2.12 -0.25
CA GLY A 116 11.81 -1.41 0.92
C GLY A 116 10.73 -0.73 1.73
N GLN A 117 10.86 -0.81 3.04
CA GLN A 117 9.97 -0.15 3.99
C GLN A 117 10.09 1.37 3.87
N THR A 118 8.94 2.04 3.84
CA THR A 118 8.89 3.51 3.67
C THR A 118 8.32 4.23 4.86
N LYS A 119 7.15 3.79 5.38
CA LYS A 119 6.47 4.45 6.49
C LYS A 119 5.51 3.48 7.19
N VAL A 120 5.12 3.84 8.41
CA VAL A 120 3.95 3.26 9.07
C VAL A 120 2.69 3.86 8.46
N VAL A 121 1.68 3.03 8.24
CA VAL A 121 0.34 3.44 7.79
C VAL A 121 -0.72 2.80 8.67
N GLY A 122 -1.80 3.55 8.88
CA GLY A 122 -3.00 3.04 9.53
C GLY A 122 -3.93 2.33 8.55
N LEU A 123 -4.52 1.24 9.01
CA LEU A 123 -5.58 0.48 8.37
C LEU A 123 -6.84 0.64 9.23
N ALA A 124 -7.78 1.46 8.77
CA ALA A 124 -9.02 1.73 9.49
C ALA A 124 -10.17 0.96 8.85
N MET A 125 -10.73 -0.02 9.56
CA MET A 125 -11.86 -0.84 9.11
C MET A 125 -13.21 -0.22 9.48
N ASN A 126 -14.19 -0.37 8.61
CA ASN A 126 -15.56 0.04 8.91
C ASN A 126 -16.27 -0.95 9.83
N ASP A 127 -17.32 -0.51 10.54
CA ASP A 127 -18.10 -1.35 11.48
C ASP A 127 -18.69 -2.62 10.84
N ALA A 128 -19.03 -2.58 9.55
CA ALA A 128 -19.55 -3.74 8.83
C ALA A 128 -18.47 -4.78 8.50
N LYS A 129 -17.17 -4.48 8.71
CA LYS A 129 -16.02 -5.34 8.43
C LYS A 129 -15.90 -5.76 6.97
N THR A 130 -16.44 -4.93 6.07
CA THR A 130 -16.48 -5.15 4.63
C THR A 130 -15.45 -4.32 3.87
N GLU A 131 -14.94 -3.25 4.48
CA GLU A 131 -13.90 -2.41 3.91
C GLU A 131 -12.95 -1.88 4.97
N PHE A 132 -11.72 -1.59 4.55
CA PHE A 132 -10.82 -0.75 5.32
C PHE A 132 -10.17 0.31 4.43
N ARG A 133 -9.58 1.33 5.07
CA ARG A 133 -8.92 2.44 4.40
C ARG A 133 -7.45 2.54 4.80
N ILE A 134 -6.62 2.95 3.83
CA ILE A 134 -5.25 3.41 4.06
C ILE A 134 -5.18 4.83 3.48
N GLY A 135 -5.25 5.84 4.35
CA GLY A 135 -5.48 7.23 3.92
C GLY A 135 -6.75 7.31 3.06
N THR A 136 -6.61 7.73 1.80
CA THR A 136 -7.73 7.92 0.86
C THR A 136 -8.02 6.71 -0.01
N ALA A 137 -7.22 5.64 0.10
CA ALA A 137 -7.41 4.39 -0.63
C ALA A 137 -8.40 3.51 0.12
N VAL A 138 -9.40 3.00 -0.60
CA VAL A 138 -10.46 2.13 -0.04
C VAL A 138 -10.28 0.71 -0.54
N TYR A 139 -10.20 -0.23 0.39
CA TYR A 139 -10.01 -1.65 0.17
C TYR A 139 -11.29 -2.40 0.55
N LYS A 140 -11.90 -3.10 -0.41
CA LYS A 140 -13.11 -3.89 -0.18
C LYS A 140 -12.80 -5.38 -0.08
N LYS A 141 -13.45 -6.06 0.85
CA LYS A 141 -13.33 -7.51 1.02
C LYS A 141 -13.79 -8.23 -0.26
N GLN A 142 -13.12 -9.33 -0.60
CA GLN A 142 -13.46 -10.21 -1.72
C GLN A 142 -14.12 -11.50 -1.21
#